data_AF-A0A959QAS8-F1
#
_entry.id   AF-A0A959QAS8-F1
#
_cell.length_a   1.000
_cell.length_b   1.000
_cell.length_c   1.000
_cell.angle_alpha   90.00
_cell.angle_beta   90.00
_cell.angle_gamma   90.00
#
_symmetry.space_group_name_H-M   'P 1'
#
loop_
_entity.id
_entity.type
_entity.pdbx_description
1 polymer ?
#
loop_
_entity_poly.entity_id
_entity_poly.type
_entity_poly.pdbx_seq_one_letter_code
_entity_poly.pdbx_strand_id
1 'polypeptide(L)'
;MSVERKTYHYEEIIEVESEQLRERRRRLAEVYEEEVEDFDTTKFGIALSGGGIRSATINLGFLRTLNLFGLLRRADYLSTVSGGGYTGAYIQATLKKTANYSALFADEHIRHMRTNGEYLIPGQTVLTKFGNTLILIIGYLSSLAMSLFSPAILVSGVLIAYRLIDSWIAYEPTKNPMEWFAEWLQGMVLPILLGVVALHFLANLIAKFSLTISHLFNVIETTIVGVVLIVFVPVLLIFLSQENEGTQQLPLDEANLYLLVLLGLVVVGFFTNPNALSFHRFYRSRLARAFLAHTGKWSNAKLKDLFSLNDTVGDWIAPYPLINTCLNLQNPGGGEKFKGTKASDYFLLSPLYSGAKLTGYVSTPEFPGYDVMSLPAATTISAAALNPGMGNYSNKLLSVLMTIFNARLGYWVNNPLKKSSKHYVVWWPLYFFYELLSKMGSSNRKV
;
A
#
# COMPACT_ATOMS: atom_id res chain seq x y z
N MET A 1 -0.36 -21.77 13.43
CA MET A 1 -1.13 -21.19 14.54
C MET A 1 -2.05 -20.09 13.99
N SER A 2 -3.38 -20.26 14.12
CA SER A 2 -4.33 -19.17 13.91
C SER A 2 -4.20 -18.20 15.08
N VAL A 3 -4.01 -16.91 14.80
CA VAL A 3 -4.04 -15.89 15.86
C VAL A 3 -5.47 -15.88 16.41
N GLU A 4 -5.60 -16.00 17.73
CA GLU A 4 -6.90 -16.09 18.40
C GLU A 4 -7.66 -14.76 18.21
N ARG A 5 -8.96 -14.88 17.98
CA ARG A 5 -9.85 -13.79 17.58
C ARG A 5 -10.13 -12.91 18.80
N LYS A 6 -9.32 -11.89 19.05
CA LYS A 6 -9.68 -10.81 19.96
C LYS A 6 -9.90 -9.52 19.18
N THR A 7 -11.17 -9.19 18.97
CA THR A 7 -11.60 -7.87 18.50
C THR A 7 -11.97 -7.03 19.71
N TYR A 8 -11.60 -5.77 19.69
CA TYR A 8 -11.80 -4.84 20.81
C TYR A 8 -12.81 -3.77 20.43
N HIS A 9 -13.56 -3.30 21.42
CA HIS A 9 -14.33 -2.08 21.35
C HIS A 9 -13.45 -0.86 21.70
N TYR A 10 -13.87 0.33 21.30
CA TYR A 10 -13.04 1.53 21.49
C TYR A 10 -12.93 1.92 22.97
N GLU A 11 -13.92 1.58 23.80
CA GLU A 11 -13.89 1.79 25.24
C GLU A 11 -12.75 1.00 25.90
N GLU A 12 -12.59 -0.28 25.55
CA GLU A 12 -11.49 -1.13 26.03
C GLU A 12 -10.12 -0.58 25.60
N ILE A 13 -10.05 -0.04 24.38
CA ILE A 13 -8.81 0.55 23.84
C ILE A 13 -8.45 1.81 24.62
N ILE A 14 -9.41 2.71 24.85
CA ILE A 14 -9.17 3.96 25.59
C ILE A 14 -8.69 3.66 27.00
N GLU A 15 -9.22 2.62 27.66
CA GLU A 15 -8.78 2.20 28.98
C GLU A 15 -7.31 1.76 28.96
N VAL A 16 -6.95 0.83 28.06
CA VAL A 16 -5.56 0.35 27.89
C VAL A 16 -4.61 1.49 27.51
N GLU A 17 -5.00 2.36 26.58
CA GLU A 17 -4.20 3.52 26.17
C GLU A 17 -4.02 4.52 27.33
N SER A 18 -5.07 4.76 28.13
CA SER A 18 -5.00 5.66 29.29
C SER A 18 -4.03 5.14 30.35
N GLU A 19 -4.00 3.83 30.61
CA GLU A 19 -3.00 3.24 31.51
C GLU A 19 -1.57 3.47 31.01
N GLN A 20 -1.33 3.22 29.73
CA GLN A 20 -0.01 3.42 29.11
C GLN A 20 0.42 4.89 29.13
N LEU A 21 -0.52 5.82 28.93
CA LEU A 21 -0.24 7.26 28.92
C LEU A 21 0.00 7.83 30.32
N ARG A 22 -0.70 7.32 31.35
CA ARG A 22 -0.37 7.65 32.75
C ARG A 22 1.07 7.29 33.07
N GLU A 23 1.51 6.11 32.65
CA GLU A 23 2.89 5.68 32.86
C GLU A 23 3.89 6.49 32.02
N ARG A 24 3.57 6.80 30.76
CA ARG A 24 4.37 7.73 29.94
C ARG A 24 4.57 9.07 30.64
N ARG A 25 3.52 9.65 31.24
CA ARG A 25 3.62 10.93 31.96
C ARG A 25 4.57 10.85 33.15
N ARG A 26 4.49 9.79 33.96
CA ARG A 26 5.41 9.57 35.09
C ARG A 26 6.87 9.57 34.64
N ARG A 27 7.17 8.88 33.54
CA ARG A 27 8.52 8.81 33.00
C ARG A 27 9.00 10.12 32.37
N LEU A 28 8.11 10.87 31.72
CA LEU A 28 8.43 12.20 31.23
C LEU A 28 8.73 13.17 32.38
N ALA A 29 7.91 13.14 33.43
CA ALA A 29 8.12 13.94 34.63
C ALA A 29 9.48 13.64 35.27
N GLU A 30 9.88 12.37 35.34
CA GLU A 30 11.21 11.97 35.82
C GLU A 30 12.34 12.50 34.92
N VAL A 31 12.25 12.31 33.61
CA VAL A 31 13.30 12.74 32.65
C VAL A 31 13.48 14.26 32.61
N TYR A 32 12.41 15.01 32.84
CA TYR A 32 12.41 16.47 32.74
C TYR A 32 12.34 17.18 34.10
N GLU A 33 12.42 16.44 35.20
CA GLU A 33 12.35 16.95 36.57
C GLU A 33 11.09 17.82 36.82
N GLU A 34 9.94 17.37 36.30
CA GLU A 34 8.64 18.03 36.43
C GLU A 34 7.73 17.27 37.40
N GLU A 35 6.69 17.93 37.92
CA GLU A 35 5.65 17.25 38.69
C GLU A 35 4.70 16.45 37.78
N VAL A 36 4.26 15.28 38.26
CA VAL A 36 3.27 14.48 37.53
C VAL A 36 1.89 15.10 37.69
N GLU A 37 1.41 15.75 36.63
CA GLU A 37 0.04 16.25 36.58
C GLU A 37 -1.01 15.13 36.49
N ASP A 38 -2.17 15.36 37.11
CA ASP A 38 -3.30 14.44 37.08
C ASP A 38 -3.77 14.17 35.63
N PHE A 39 -3.71 12.90 35.22
CA PHE A 39 -4.02 12.50 33.86
C PHE A 39 -5.48 12.75 33.49
N ASP A 40 -6.41 12.44 34.38
CA ASP A 40 -7.83 12.44 34.03
C ASP A 40 -8.39 13.87 33.86
N THR A 41 -7.81 14.85 34.56
CA THR A 41 -8.16 16.26 34.43
C THR A 41 -7.33 17.05 33.42
N THR A 42 -6.08 16.65 33.15
CA THR A 42 -5.18 17.40 32.25
C THR A 42 -4.80 16.68 30.95
N LYS A 43 -5.41 15.52 30.62
CA LYS A 43 -5.18 14.86 29.33
C LYS A 43 -5.55 15.75 28.15
N PHE A 44 -4.65 15.81 27.16
CA PHE A 44 -4.94 16.53 25.92
C PHE A 44 -4.21 15.93 24.72
N GLY A 45 -4.77 16.18 23.54
CA GLY A 45 -4.23 15.75 22.27
C GLY A 45 -4.11 16.90 21.29
N ILE A 46 -3.17 16.78 20.35
CA ILE A 46 -3.02 17.70 19.23
C ILE A 46 -3.56 17.01 17.98
N ALA A 47 -4.45 17.67 17.25
CA ALA A 47 -5.03 17.16 16.00
C ALA A 47 -4.52 17.94 14.79
N LEU A 48 -3.82 17.27 13.87
CA LEU A 48 -3.27 17.83 12.65
C LEU A 48 -4.16 17.47 11.45
N SER A 49 -4.73 18.49 10.83
CA SER A 49 -5.69 18.32 9.73
C SER A 49 -5.04 17.92 8.40
N GLY A 50 -5.87 17.47 7.47
CA GLY A 50 -5.48 17.12 6.10
C GLY A 50 -5.32 18.33 5.18
N GLY A 51 -5.00 18.09 3.91
CA GLY A 51 -4.81 19.15 2.91
C GLY A 51 -3.46 19.13 2.19
N GLY A 52 -2.85 17.96 2.04
CA GLY A 52 -1.60 17.76 1.32
C GLY A 52 -0.43 18.57 1.89
N ILE A 53 0.49 19.00 1.01
CA ILE A 53 1.72 19.68 1.40
C ILE A 53 1.46 21.02 2.09
N ARG A 54 0.41 21.75 1.69
CA ARG A 54 0.04 23.04 2.32
C ARG A 54 -0.26 22.85 3.80
N SER A 55 -1.10 21.87 4.12
CA SER A 55 -1.44 21.56 5.51
C SER A 55 -0.23 21.04 6.28
N ALA A 56 0.61 20.19 5.66
CA ALA A 56 1.85 19.72 6.28
C ALA A 56 2.76 20.89 6.73
N THR A 57 2.96 21.90 5.88
CA THR A 57 3.77 23.08 6.19
C THR A 57 3.17 23.91 7.32
N ILE A 58 1.86 24.14 7.34
CA ILE A 58 1.19 24.88 8.42
C ILE A 58 1.32 24.13 9.74
N ASN A 59 1.03 22.82 9.74
CA ASN A 59 1.17 21.97 10.91
C ASN A 59 2.62 21.94 11.41
N LEU A 60 3.62 21.96 10.52
CA LEU A 60 5.03 22.00 10.90
C LEU A 60 5.38 23.29 11.65
N GLY A 61 4.90 24.45 11.18
CA GLY A 61 5.07 25.72 11.87
C GLY A 61 4.35 25.75 13.22
N PHE A 62 3.11 25.26 13.27
CA PHE A 62 2.33 25.16 14.50
C PHE A 62 3.02 24.30 15.56
N LEU A 63 3.46 23.09 15.20
CA LEU A 63 4.17 22.20 16.12
C LEU A 63 5.53 22.74 16.53
N ARG A 64 6.22 23.49 15.65
CA ARG A 64 7.47 24.18 16.03
C ARG A 64 7.20 25.16 17.16
N THR A 65 6.13 25.94 17.08
CA THR A 65 5.74 26.87 18.16
C THR A 65 5.37 26.12 19.43
N LEU A 66 4.56 25.06 19.36
CA LEU A 66 4.23 24.27 20.54
C LEU A 66 5.46 23.62 21.19
N ASN A 67 6.45 23.24 20.39
CA ASN A 67 7.72 22.71 20.89
C ASN A 67 8.53 23.77 21.65
N LEU A 68 8.54 25.03 21.17
CA LEU A 68 9.22 26.14 21.85
C LEU A 68 8.65 26.39 23.26
N PHE A 69 7.34 26.19 23.44
CA PHE A 69 6.67 26.35 24.72
C PHE A 69 6.57 25.06 25.54
N GLY A 70 7.22 23.97 25.13
CA GLY A 70 7.17 22.67 25.81
C GLY A 70 5.80 21.95 25.74
N LEU A 71 4.81 22.53 25.07
CA LEU A 71 3.45 21.98 24.96
C LEU A 71 3.39 20.71 24.12
N LEU A 72 4.26 20.60 23.10
CA LEU A 72 4.31 19.39 22.27
C LEU A 72 4.77 18.16 23.09
N ARG A 73 5.64 18.36 24.08
CA ARG A 73 6.09 17.30 24.98
C ARG A 73 4.98 16.78 25.86
N ARG A 74 4.20 17.72 26.42
CA ARG A 74 3.13 17.44 27.38
C ARG A 74 1.89 16.81 26.75
N ALA A 75 1.73 16.88 25.43
CA ALA A 75 0.63 16.24 24.74
C ALA A 75 0.66 14.72 24.92
N ASP A 76 -0.51 14.12 25.17
CA ASP A 76 -0.66 12.67 25.29
C ASP A 76 -0.87 12.02 23.93
N TYR A 77 -1.64 12.68 23.06
CA TYR A 77 -1.96 12.20 21.72
C TYR A 77 -1.49 13.16 20.62
N LEU A 78 -1.05 12.59 19.50
CA LEU A 78 -0.88 13.30 18.23
C LEU A 78 -1.75 12.63 17.17
N SER A 79 -2.94 13.19 16.97
CA SER A 79 -3.91 12.74 15.97
C SER A 79 -3.64 13.41 14.63
N THR A 80 -3.64 12.64 13.55
CA THR A 80 -3.24 13.14 12.23
C THR A 80 -4.12 12.60 11.13
N VAL A 81 -4.27 13.37 10.05
CA VAL A 81 -4.88 12.90 8.79
C VAL A 81 -4.19 13.54 7.58
N SER A 82 -4.00 12.77 6.51
CA SER A 82 -3.44 13.23 5.23
C SER A 82 -2.15 14.05 5.41
N GLY A 83 -2.12 15.32 4.96
CA GLY A 83 -0.97 16.22 5.09
C GLY A 83 -0.46 16.37 6.53
N GLY A 84 -1.34 16.37 7.53
CA GLY A 84 -0.95 16.36 8.95
C GLY A 84 -0.20 15.09 9.34
N GLY A 85 -0.47 13.97 8.67
CA GLY A 85 0.26 12.71 8.85
C GLY A 85 1.72 12.79 8.41
N TYR A 86 2.07 13.64 7.44
CA TYR A 86 3.47 13.85 7.02
C TYR A 86 4.28 14.51 8.14
N THR A 87 3.73 15.58 8.70
CA THR A 87 4.32 16.28 9.84
C THR A 87 4.33 15.39 11.07
N GLY A 88 3.25 14.66 11.36
CA GLY A 88 3.20 13.71 12.45
C GLY A 88 4.27 12.62 12.34
N ALA A 89 4.44 12.03 11.15
CA ALA A 89 5.47 11.02 10.91
C ALA A 89 6.88 11.56 11.15
N TYR A 90 7.14 12.82 10.75
CA TYR A 90 8.39 13.50 11.04
C TYR A 90 8.66 13.63 12.55
N ILE A 91 7.65 14.05 13.33
CA ILE A 91 7.77 14.15 14.80
C ILE A 91 8.09 12.77 15.39
N GLN A 92 7.28 11.77 15.05
CA GLN A 92 7.42 10.40 15.57
C GLN A 92 8.80 9.82 15.27
N ALA A 93 9.22 9.82 14.00
CA ALA A 93 10.48 9.20 13.60
C ALA A 93 11.71 9.98 14.07
N THR A 94 11.63 11.31 14.20
CA THR A 94 12.75 12.11 14.73
C THR A 94 12.92 11.87 16.22
N LEU A 95 11.83 11.94 17.01
CA LEU A 95 11.89 11.66 18.45
C LEU A 95 12.30 10.22 18.75
N LYS A 96 11.84 9.26 17.95
CA LYS A 96 12.29 7.86 18.02
C LYS A 96 13.80 7.72 17.80
N LYS A 97 14.38 8.54 16.91
CA LYS A 97 15.81 8.54 16.63
C LYS A 97 16.62 9.22 17.72
N THR A 98 16.19 10.38 18.19
CA THR A 98 17.03 11.30 18.97
C THR A 98 16.71 11.30 20.45
N ALA A 99 15.54 10.79 20.85
CA ALA A 99 15.01 10.90 22.20
C ALA A 99 15.04 12.33 22.75
N ASN A 100 14.92 13.34 21.87
CA ASN A 100 15.11 14.73 22.24
C ASN A 100 14.29 15.69 21.38
N TYR A 101 13.47 16.51 22.05
CA TYR A 101 12.62 17.55 21.45
C TYR A 101 13.41 18.72 20.84
N SER A 102 14.65 19.00 21.29
CA SER A 102 15.48 20.06 20.69
C SER A 102 16.02 19.68 19.30
N ALA A 103 16.04 18.39 18.96
CA ALA A 103 16.41 17.91 17.63
C ALA A 103 15.28 18.06 16.60
N LEU A 104 14.05 18.33 17.05
CA LEU A 104 12.96 18.67 16.16
C LEU A 104 13.18 20.04 15.53
N PHE A 105 12.71 20.19 14.29
CA PHE A 105 12.77 21.43 13.51
C PHE A 105 14.18 21.98 13.28
N ALA A 106 15.21 21.15 13.37
CA ALA A 106 16.58 21.52 13.00
C ALA A 106 16.62 22.16 11.60
N ASP A 107 17.46 23.18 11.42
CA ASP A 107 17.49 23.97 10.18
C ASP A 107 17.76 23.14 8.93
N GLU A 108 18.57 22.08 9.06
CA GLU A 108 18.81 21.11 7.99
C GLU A 108 17.53 20.36 7.60
N HIS A 109 16.75 19.88 8.57
CA HIS A 109 15.48 19.19 8.35
C HIS A 109 14.48 20.11 7.63
N ILE A 110 14.35 21.35 8.11
CA ILE A 110 13.45 22.35 7.53
C ILE A 110 13.89 22.71 6.10
N ARG A 111 15.19 22.94 5.89
CA ARG A 111 15.74 23.27 4.56
C ARG A 111 15.46 22.15 3.56
N HIS A 112 15.69 20.89 3.94
CA HIS A 112 15.39 19.75 3.09
C HIS A 112 13.91 19.60 2.75
N MET A 113 13.01 19.74 3.73
CA MET A 113 11.57 19.69 3.47
C MET A 113 11.12 20.81 2.53
N ARG A 114 11.71 22.02 2.65
CA ARG A 114 11.44 23.14 1.74
C ARG A 114 11.93 22.87 0.32
N THR A 115 13.13 22.31 0.14
CA THR A 115 13.66 21.99 -1.20
C THR A 115 13.00 20.77 -1.84
N ASN A 116 12.33 19.93 -1.05
CA ASN A 116 11.61 18.73 -1.50
C ASN A 116 10.08 18.86 -1.35
N GLY A 117 9.54 20.09 -1.24
CA GLY A 117 8.10 20.33 -1.12
C GLY A 117 7.30 19.86 -2.34
N GLU A 118 7.91 19.91 -3.54
CA GLU A 118 7.43 19.25 -4.76
C GLU A 118 7.79 17.76 -4.76
N TYR A 119 7.36 17.03 -3.73
CA TYR A 119 7.83 15.67 -3.44
C TYR A 119 7.59 14.67 -4.58
N LEU A 120 6.61 14.89 -5.47
CA LEU A 120 6.40 14.04 -6.66
C LEU A 120 7.50 14.18 -7.70
N ILE A 121 8.01 15.41 -7.89
CA ILE A 121 9.02 15.77 -8.89
C ILE A 121 10.07 16.66 -8.19
N PRO A 122 10.85 16.11 -7.24
CA PRO A 122 11.76 16.92 -6.46
C PRO A 122 12.89 17.47 -7.32
N GLY A 123 13.49 18.58 -6.92
CA GLY A 123 14.61 19.21 -7.63
C GLY A 123 14.33 20.66 -7.98
N GLN A 124 15.40 21.45 -8.09
CA GLN A 124 15.32 22.88 -8.35
C GLN A 124 15.73 23.25 -9.79
N THR A 125 16.47 22.37 -10.47
CA THR A 125 16.95 22.62 -11.83
C THR A 125 16.02 21.98 -12.87
N VAL A 126 15.96 22.57 -14.07
CA VAL A 126 15.15 22.03 -15.18
C VAL A 126 15.53 20.58 -15.49
N LEU A 127 16.82 20.25 -15.51
CA LEU A 127 17.31 18.90 -15.79
C LEU A 127 16.89 17.90 -14.71
N THR A 128 17.00 18.26 -13.43
CA THR A 128 16.59 17.37 -12.33
C THR A 128 15.08 17.19 -12.28
N LYS A 129 14.31 18.26 -12.56
CA LYS A 129 12.85 18.17 -12.69
C LYS A 129 12.46 17.27 -13.86
N PHE A 130 13.06 17.46 -15.04
CA PHE A 130 12.79 16.61 -16.20
C PHE A 130 13.04 15.13 -15.90
N GLY A 131 14.21 14.80 -15.32
CA GLY A 131 14.52 13.43 -14.91
C GLY A 131 13.52 12.86 -13.90
N ASN A 132 13.13 13.63 -12.89
CA ASN A 132 12.13 13.18 -11.91
C ASN A 132 10.71 13.07 -12.49
N THR A 133 10.37 13.89 -13.49
CA THR A 133 9.12 13.76 -14.24
C THR A 133 9.09 12.46 -15.04
N LEU A 134 10.20 12.11 -15.70
CA LEU A 134 10.31 10.81 -16.38
C LEU A 134 10.15 9.66 -15.38
N ILE A 135 10.80 9.72 -14.22
CA ILE A 135 10.65 8.71 -13.17
C ILE A 135 9.19 8.62 -12.68
N LEU A 136 8.48 9.74 -12.55
CA LEU A 136 7.05 9.76 -12.20
C LEU A 136 6.20 9.09 -13.28
N ILE A 137 6.37 9.50 -14.54
CA ILE A 137 5.64 8.94 -15.71
C ILE A 137 5.87 7.44 -15.78
N ILE A 138 7.12 7.02 -15.70
CA ILE A 138 7.53 5.63 -15.73
C ILE A 138 6.93 4.84 -14.56
N GLY A 139 6.98 5.39 -13.34
CA GLY A 139 6.41 4.75 -12.15
C GLY A 139 4.89 4.59 -12.29
N TYR A 140 4.21 5.59 -12.85
CA TYR A 140 2.79 5.50 -13.15
C TYR A 140 2.48 4.49 -14.26
N LEU A 141 3.21 4.50 -15.38
CA LEU A 141 3.03 3.54 -16.48
C LEU A 141 3.29 2.09 -16.03
N SER A 142 4.31 1.88 -15.19
CA SER A 142 4.59 0.58 -14.60
C SER A 142 3.42 0.14 -13.71
N SER A 143 2.92 1.02 -12.85
CA SER A 143 1.72 0.78 -12.05
C SER A 143 0.51 0.43 -12.93
N LEU A 144 0.28 1.20 -14.00
CA LEU A 144 -0.81 0.99 -14.95
C LEU A 144 -0.71 -0.37 -15.65
N ALA A 145 0.47 -0.73 -16.17
CA ALA A 145 0.70 -2.04 -16.76
C ALA A 145 0.37 -3.17 -15.76
N MET A 146 0.78 -3.00 -14.50
CA MET A 146 0.52 -3.98 -13.46
C MET A 146 -0.96 -4.08 -13.06
N SER A 147 -1.75 -3.00 -13.14
CA SER A 147 -3.20 -3.10 -12.91
C SER A 147 -3.93 -3.80 -14.04
N LEU A 148 -3.45 -3.63 -15.28
CA LEU A 148 -4.00 -4.31 -16.47
C LEU A 148 -3.65 -5.80 -16.53
N PHE A 149 -2.69 -6.25 -15.72
CA PHE A 149 -2.34 -7.67 -15.61
C PHE A 149 -3.53 -8.54 -15.14
N SER A 150 -4.36 -8.03 -14.23
CA SER A 150 -5.53 -8.77 -13.71
C SER A 150 -6.62 -8.98 -14.78
N PRO A 151 -7.03 -7.94 -15.55
CA PRO A 151 -7.83 -8.11 -16.76
C PRO A 151 -7.21 -9.01 -17.82
N ALA A 152 -5.90 -8.88 -18.06
CA ALA A 152 -5.20 -9.68 -19.06
C ALA A 152 -5.27 -11.18 -18.75
N ILE A 153 -5.06 -11.58 -17.48
CA ILE A 153 -5.23 -12.99 -17.05
C ILE A 153 -6.62 -13.52 -17.44
N LEU A 154 -7.69 -12.76 -17.21
CA LEU A 154 -9.06 -13.21 -17.51
C LEU A 154 -9.34 -13.26 -19.00
N VAL A 155 -8.97 -12.22 -19.75
CA VAL A 155 -9.17 -12.17 -21.20
C VAL A 155 -8.39 -13.30 -21.87
N SER A 156 -7.12 -13.47 -21.51
CA SER A 156 -6.30 -14.59 -21.97
C SER A 156 -6.92 -15.93 -21.59
N GLY A 157 -7.47 -16.07 -20.38
CA GLY A 157 -8.13 -17.29 -19.95
C GLY A 157 -9.39 -17.63 -20.73
N VAL A 158 -10.22 -16.64 -21.05
CA VAL A 158 -11.42 -16.81 -21.89
C VAL A 158 -11.04 -17.19 -23.32
N LEU A 159 -10.03 -16.51 -23.89
CA LEU A 159 -9.54 -16.80 -25.25
C LEU A 159 -8.94 -18.21 -25.36
N ILE A 160 -8.16 -18.61 -24.34
CA ILE A 160 -7.60 -19.97 -24.25
C ILE A 160 -8.72 -21.00 -24.12
N ALA A 161 -9.70 -20.77 -23.24
CA ALA A 161 -10.83 -21.68 -23.09
C ALA A 161 -11.66 -21.82 -24.38
N TYR A 162 -11.89 -20.71 -25.08
CA TYR A 162 -12.54 -20.73 -26.40
C TYR A 162 -11.76 -21.58 -27.41
N ARG A 163 -10.45 -21.37 -27.52
CA ARG A 163 -9.57 -22.14 -28.42
C ARG A 163 -9.52 -23.63 -28.05
N LEU A 164 -9.55 -23.97 -26.76
CA LEU A 164 -9.58 -25.35 -26.28
C LEU A 164 -10.91 -26.05 -26.57
N ILE A 165 -12.04 -25.34 -26.50
CA ILE A 165 -13.36 -25.90 -26.84
C ILE A 165 -13.46 -26.13 -28.35
N ASP A 166 -12.99 -25.17 -29.14
CA ASP A 166 -12.94 -25.25 -30.60
C ASP A 166 -12.07 -26.43 -31.08
N SER A 167 -10.91 -26.65 -30.45
CA SER A 167 -10.03 -27.78 -30.77
C SER A 167 -10.58 -29.15 -30.33
N TRP A 168 -11.41 -29.21 -29.28
CA TRP A 168 -12.01 -30.46 -28.81
C TRP A 168 -13.11 -30.99 -29.76
N ILE A 169 -13.70 -30.11 -30.57
CA ILE A 169 -14.82 -30.45 -31.47
C ILE A 169 -14.32 -31.02 -32.82
N ALA A 170 -13.06 -30.80 -33.19
CA ALA A 170 -12.48 -31.26 -34.46
C ALA A 170 -11.15 -32.00 -34.22
N TYR A 171 -11.17 -33.34 -34.26
CA TYR A 171 -9.99 -34.19 -34.01
C TYR A 171 -9.63 -35.07 -35.21
N GLU A 172 -8.40 -34.91 -35.73
CA GLU A 172 -7.66 -35.94 -36.49
C GLU A 172 -6.13 -35.79 -36.23
N PRO A 173 -5.33 -36.87 -36.20
CA PRO A 173 -3.93 -36.81 -35.76
C PRO A 173 -2.91 -36.76 -36.92
N THR A 174 -1.86 -35.91 -36.82
CA THR A 174 -0.41 -36.29 -36.78
C THR A 174 0.55 -35.14 -37.18
N LYS A 175 1.62 -34.92 -36.38
CA LYS A 175 2.90 -34.29 -36.77
C LYS A 175 4.09 -34.91 -36.00
N ASN A 176 5.31 -34.74 -36.52
CA ASN A 176 6.53 -35.50 -36.22
C ASN A 176 7.35 -34.91 -35.03
N PRO A 177 7.91 -35.69 -34.08
CA PRO A 177 8.45 -35.18 -32.80
C PRO A 177 9.75 -34.34 -32.87
N MET A 178 10.47 -34.38 -34.00
CA MET A 178 11.80 -33.75 -34.10
C MET A 178 11.74 -32.25 -34.45
N GLU A 179 10.69 -31.80 -35.16
CA GLU A 179 10.44 -30.37 -35.42
C GLU A 179 9.93 -29.65 -34.15
N TRP A 180 9.15 -30.35 -33.32
CA TRP A 180 8.67 -29.88 -32.02
C TRP A 180 9.79 -29.50 -31.04
N PHE A 181 10.87 -30.30 -30.99
CA PHE A 181 11.99 -30.06 -30.07
C PHE A 181 12.84 -28.83 -30.45
N ALA A 182 12.95 -28.52 -31.74
CA ALA A 182 13.68 -27.35 -32.23
C ALA A 182 12.92 -26.02 -32.01
N GLU A 183 11.60 -26.03 -32.15
CA GLU A 183 10.73 -24.89 -31.82
C GLU A 183 10.65 -24.65 -30.31
N TRP A 184 10.67 -25.71 -29.50
CA TRP A 184 10.75 -25.64 -28.04
C TRP A 184 12.01 -24.91 -27.53
N LEU A 185 13.15 -25.08 -28.21
CA LEU A 185 14.44 -24.48 -27.82
C LEU A 185 14.52 -22.98 -28.15
N GLN A 186 13.85 -22.51 -29.21
CA GLN A 186 13.68 -21.08 -29.50
C GLN A 186 12.66 -20.39 -28.56
N GLY A 187 11.77 -21.18 -27.93
CA GLY A 187 10.83 -20.74 -26.90
C GLY A 187 11.45 -20.40 -25.53
N MET A 188 12.76 -20.58 -25.33
CA MET A 188 13.44 -20.40 -24.04
C MET A 188 13.52 -18.96 -23.53
N VAL A 189 13.21 -17.96 -24.37
CA VAL A 189 13.10 -16.56 -23.96
C VAL A 189 11.99 -16.37 -22.92
N LEU A 190 10.85 -17.05 -23.07
CA LEU A 190 9.70 -16.89 -22.19
C LEU A 190 9.89 -17.55 -20.80
N PRO A 191 10.45 -18.76 -20.66
CA PRO A 191 10.83 -19.35 -19.37
C PRO A 191 11.90 -18.57 -18.62
N ILE A 192 12.87 -17.97 -19.32
CA ILE A 192 13.90 -17.11 -18.69
C ILE A 192 13.24 -15.82 -18.21
N LEU A 193 12.36 -15.21 -19.01
CA LEU A 193 11.57 -14.04 -18.58
C LEU A 193 10.66 -14.39 -17.40
N LEU A 194 9.95 -15.51 -17.44
CA LEU A 194 9.10 -16.02 -16.36
C LEU A 194 9.90 -16.37 -15.11
N GLY A 195 11.12 -16.90 -15.25
CA GLY A 195 12.03 -17.21 -14.16
C GLY A 195 12.56 -15.94 -13.46
N VAL A 196 12.90 -14.91 -14.25
CA VAL A 196 13.29 -13.59 -13.72
C VAL A 196 12.10 -12.87 -13.08
N VAL A 197 10.92 -12.93 -13.70
CA VAL A 197 9.66 -12.44 -13.11
C VAL A 197 9.34 -13.20 -11.83
N ALA A 198 9.51 -14.53 -11.77
CA ALA A 198 9.28 -15.35 -10.59
C ALA A 198 10.28 -15.05 -9.46
N LEU A 199 11.56 -14.82 -9.76
CA LEU A 199 12.58 -14.40 -8.79
C LEU A 199 12.30 -12.98 -8.25
N HIS A 200 11.96 -12.05 -9.14
CA HIS A 200 11.52 -10.69 -8.79
C HIS A 200 10.25 -10.71 -7.93
N PHE A 201 9.34 -11.62 -8.27
CA PHE A 201 8.07 -11.85 -7.60
C PHE A 201 8.26 -12.43 -6.18
N LEU A 202 9.13 -13.45 -6.04
CA LEU A 202 9.44 -14.08 -4.76
C LEU A 202 10.10 -13.10 -3.78
N ALA A 203 10.95 -12.19 -4.28
CA ALA A 203 11.54 -11.11 -3.49
C ALA A 203 10.51 -10.04 -3.05
N ASN A 204 9.52 -9.72 -3.90
CA ASN A 204 8.41 -8.81 -3.57
C ASN A 204 7.47 -9.37 -2.48
N LEU A 205 7.32 -10.70 -2.39
CA LEU A 205 6.50 -11.37 -1.38
C LEU A 205 7.08 -11.21 0.05
N ILE A 206 8.41 -11.21 0.17
CA ILE A 206 9.12 -11.22 1.45
C ILE A 206 9.24 -9.80 2.06
N ALA A 207 9.18 -8.73 1.26
CA ALA A 207 9.61 -7.39 1.68
C ALA A 207 8.63 -6.23 1.38
N LYS A 208 7.30 -6.46 1.43
CA LYS A 208 6.21 -5.48 1.15
C LYS A 208 6.36 -4.11 1.82
N PHE A 209 7.07 -4.04 2.94
CA PHE A 209 7.22 -2.81 3.73
C PHE A 209 8.63 -2.19 3.68
N SER A 210 9.62 -2.72 2.94
CA SER A 210 10.99 -2.16 2.85
C SER A 210 11.10 -0.94 1.91
N LEU A 211 11.70 0.18 2.36
CA LEU A 211 11.96 1.36 1.52
C LEU A 211 13.18 1.20 0.58
N THR A 212 14.29 0.61 1.04
CA THR A 212 15.53 0.49 0.26
C THR A 212 15.36 -0.42 -0.96
N ILE A 213 14.67 -1.53 -0.76
CA ILE A 213 14.33 -2.50 -1.81
C ILE A 213 13.32 -1.87 -2.76
N SER A 214 12.41 -1.02 -2.28
CA SER A 214 11.45 -0.32 -3.14
C SER A 214 12.09 0.48 -4.28
N HIS A 215 13.23 1.12 -4.03
CA HIS A 215 13.88 1.96 -5.05
C HIS A 215 14.57 1.14 -6.14
N LEU A 216 15.38 0.14 -5.73
CA LEU A 216 16.07 -0.76 -6.66
C LEU A 216 15.06 -1.54 -7.51
N PHE A 217 13.97 -2.00 -6.89
CA PHE A 217 12.95 -2.76 -7.57
C PHE A 217 12.12 -1.89 -8.51
N ASN A 218 11.75 -0.65 -8.16
CA ASN A 218 11.05 0.24 -9.11
C ASN A 218 11.84 0.46 -10.40
N VAL A 219 13.18 0.53 -10.33
CA VAL A 219 14.06 0.69 -11.50
C VAL A 219 14.08 -0.60 -12.34
N ILE A 220 14.24 -1.76 -11.70
CA ILE A 220 14.27 -3.06 -12.38
C ILE A 220 12.89 -3.41 -12.97
N GLU A 221 11.82 -3.15 -12.23
CA GLU A 221 10.41 -3.38 -12.60
C GLU A 221 10.01 -2.50 -13.78
N THR A 222 10.44 -1.24 -13.79
CA THR A 222 10.37 -0.34 -14.95
C THR A 222 11.04 -0.95 -16.18
N THR A 223 12.26 -1.47 -16.03
CA THR A 223 13.03 -2.01 -17.14
C THR A 223 12.38 -3.28 -17.69
N ILE A 224 11.92 -4.18 -16.82
CA ILE A 224 11.26 -5.43 -17.20
C ILE A 224 9.89 -5.15 -17.84
N VAL A 225 9.06 -4.28 -17.25
CA VAL A 225 7.77 -3.89 -17.85
C VAL A 225 7.96 -3.18 -19.17
N GLY A 226 8.96 -2.30 -19.27
CA GLY A 226 9.33 -1.65 -20.53
C GLY A 226 9.70 -2.69 -21.60
N VAL A 227 10.53 -3.67 -21.26
CA VAL A 227 10.90 -4.77 -22.18
C VAL A 227 9.71 -5.67 -22.51
N VAL A 228 8.87 -6.02 -21.55
CA VAL A 228 7.65 -6.80 -21.78
C VAL A 228 6.68 -6.02 -22.67
N LEU A 229 6.48 -4.72 -22.48
CA LEU A 229 5.61 -3.94 -23.37
C LEU A 229 6.21 -3.80 -24.78
N ILE A 230 7.53 -3.64 -24.89
CA ILE A 230 8.22 -3.54 -26.19
C ILE A 230 8.25 -4.89 -26.94
N VAL A 231 8.27 -6.03 -26.23
CA VAL A 231 8.38 -7.36 -26.87
C VAL A 231 7.02 -8.05 -26.96
N PHE A 232 6.24 -8.05 -25.88
CA PHE A 232 4.98 -8.78 -25.77
C PHE A 232 3.82 -8.09 -26.49
N VAL A 233 3.74 -6.74 -26.50
CA VAL A 233 2.66 -6.05 -27.22
C VAL A 233 2.80 -6.23 -28.73
N PRO A 234 3.99 -6.11 -29.35
CA PRO A 234 4.14 -6.46 -30.77
C PRO A 234 3.86 -7.92 -31.06
N VAL A 235 4.28 -8.87 -30.22
CA VAL A 235 3.98 -10.30 -30.41
C VAL A 235 2.47 -10.58 -30.30
N LEU A 236 1.79 -9.99 -29.33
CA LEU A 236 0.33 -10.10 -29.17
C LEU A 236 -0.40 -9.42 -30.34
N LEU A 237 0.07 -8.26 -30.80
CA LEU A 237 -0.50 -7.56 -31.94
C LEU A 237 -0.25 -8.34 -33.24
N ILE A 238 0.92 -8.97 -33.42
CA ILE A 238 1.21 -9.87 -34.55
C ILE A 238 0.27 -11.08 -34.50
N PHE A 239 0.08 -11.68 -33.32
CA PHE A 239 -0.84 -12.79 -33.11
C PHE A 239 -2.32 -12.42 -33.37
N LEU A 240 -2.71 -11.18 -33.03
CA LEU A 240 -4.05 -10.65 -33.29
C LEU A 240 -4.23 -10.10 -34.71
N SER A 241 -3.15 -9.71 -35.40
CA SER A 241 -3.14 -9.18 -36.76
C SER A 241 -2.96 -10.26 -37.82
N GLN A 242 -2.62 -11.48 -37.41
CA GLN A 242 -2.83 -12.63 -38.28
C GLN A 242 -4.34 -12.79 -38.47
N GLU A 243 -4.84 -12.28 -39.60
CA GLU A 243 -6.08 -12.80 -40.17
C GLU A 243 -5.90 -14.31 -40.26
N ASN A 244 -6.74 -15.04 -39.51
CA ASN A 244 -6.85 -16.48 -39.68
C ASN A 244 -7.46 -16.72 -41.07
N GLU A 245 -6.62 -16.66 -42.11
CA GLU A 245 -6.90 -17.30 -43.38
C GLU A 245 -6.91 -18.80 -43.14
N GLY A 246 -8.11 -19.32 -42.91
CA GLY A 246 -8.35 -20.72 -42.66
C GLY A 246 -8.16 -21.11 -41.19
N THR A 247 -9.14 -21.81 -40.67
CA THR A 247 -9.02 -22.67 -39.49
C THR A 247 -7.94 -23.72 -39.74
N GLN A 248 -6.66 -23.37 -39.55
CA GLN A 248 -5.62 -24.38 -39.36
C GLN A 248 -5.71 -24.91 -37.94
N GLN A 249 -5.89 -26.23 -37.88
CA GLN A 249 -6.16 -27.04 -36.70
C GLN A 249 -4.92 -27.07 -35.78
N LEU A 250 -5.14 -26.94 -34.47
CA LEU A 250 -4.10 -26.92 -33.45
C LEU A 250 -3.67 -28.36 -33.08
N PRO A 251 -2.39 -28.74 -33.21
CA PRO A 251 -1.87 -29.99 -32.67
C PRO A 251 -2.04 -30.05 -31.14
N LEU A 252 -2.26 -31.26 -30.57
CA LEU A 252 -2.39 -31.51 -29.13
C LEU A 252 -1.24 -30.90 -28.28
N ASP A 253 -0.08 -30.70 -28.89
CA ASP A 253 1.12 -30.14 -28.27
C ASP A 253 0.97 -28.64 -27.96
N GLU A 254 0.21 -27.89 -28.78
CA GLU A 254 -0.08 -26.47 -28.56
C GLU A 254 -1.20 -26.27 -27.53
N ALA A 255 -2.18 -27.17 -27.46
CA ALA A 255 -3.22 -27.15 -26.43
C ALA A 255 -2.62 -27.29 -25.01
N ASN A 256 -1.59 -28.13 -24.87
CA ASN A 256 -0.82 -28.25 -23.64
C ASN A 256 -0.07 -26.95 -23.27
N LEU A 257 0.48 -26.24 -24.26
CA LEU A 257 1.11 -24.94 -24.07
C LEU A 257 0.10 -23.89 -23.60
N TYR A 258 -1.08 -23.81 -24.22
CA TYR A 258 -2.14 -22.90 -23.79
C TYR A 258 -2.65 -23.22 -22.38
N LEU A 259 -2.79 -24.50 -22.03
CA LEU A 259 -3.15 -24.93 -20.67
C LEU A 259 -2.06 -24.57 -19.65
N LEU A 260 -0.79 -24.73 -20.00
CA LEU A 260 0.36 -24.32 -19.19
C LEU A 260 0.41 -22.81 -18.99
N VAL A 261 0.14 -22.03 -20.04
CA VAL A 261 0.04 -20.56 -19.96
C VAL A 261 -1.13 -20.15 -19.07
N LEU A 262 -2.30 -20.79 -19.21
CA LEU A 262 -3.46 -20.55 -18.36
C LEU A 262 -3.16 -20.84 -16.88
N LEU A 263 -2.55 -21.99 -16.61
CA LEU A 263 -2.13 -22.39 -15.27
C LEU A 263 -1.11 -21.39 -14.70
N GLY A 264 -0.13 -20.96 -15.52
CA GLY A 264 0.83 -19.93 -15.17
C GLY A 264 0.15 -18.61 -14.80
N LEU A 265 -0.80 -18.13 -15.60
CA LEU A 265 -1.56 -16.91 -15.34
C LEU A 265 -2.39 -16.99 -14.04
N VAL A 266 -3.01 -18.13 -13.77
CA VAL A 266 -3.74 -18.37 -12.50
C VAL A 266 -2.78 -18.31 -11.31
N VAL A 267 -1.62 -18.97 -11.43
CA VAL A 267 -0.58 -18.98 -10.40
C VAL A 267 -0.07 -17.56 -10.13
N VAL A 268 0.23 -16.78 -11.17
CA VAL A 268 0.68 -15.39 -11.04
C VAL A 268 -0.41 -14.50 -10.40
N GLY A 269 -1.69 -14.82 -10.54
CA GLY A 269 -2.77 -14.13 -9.82
C GLY A 269 -2.71 -14.27 -8.29
N PHE A 270 -2.11 -15.32 -7.72
CA PHE A 270 -1.88 -15.41 -6.26
C PHE A 270 -0.82 -14.45 -5.74
N PHE A 271 -0.13 -13.83 -6.68
CA PHE A 271 1.14 -13.20 -6.49
C PHE A 271 1.03 -11.69 -6.80
N THR A 272 0.15 -11.27 -7.71
CA THR A 272 -0.09 -9.87 -8.14
C THR A 272 -0.75 -8.94 -7.10
N ASN A 273 -0.09 -8.74 -5.95
CA ASN A 273 -0.62 -7.92 -4.85
C ASN A 273 -0.80 -6.44 -5.27
N PRO A 274 -2.04 -5.91 -5.32
CA PRO A 274 -2.34 -4.55 -5.75
C PRO A 274 -1.71 -3.50 -4.84
N ASN A 275 -1.47 -3.81 -3.56
CA ASN A 275 -0.81 -2.86 -2.66
C ASN A 275 0.70 -2.73 -2.96
N ALA A 276 1.31 -3.76 -3.52
CA ALA A 276 2.71 -3.74 -3.93
C ALA A 276 2.86 -3.13 -5.33
N LEU A 277 1.88 -3.39 -6.20
CA LEU A 277 1.88 -3.01 -7.61
C LEU A 277 1.18 -1.68 -7.92
N SER A 278 0.63 -0.99 -6.92
CA SER A 278 -0.02 0.30 -7.10
C SER A 278 0.93 1.47 -6.94
N PHE A 279 0.50 2.61 -7.47
CA PHE A 279 1.18 3.90 -7.37
C PHE A 279 1.40 4.35 -5.91
N HIS A 280 0.67 3.75 -4.96
CA HIS A 280 0.89 3.89 -3.53
C HIS A 280 2.36 3.70 -3.12
N ARG A 281 3.07 2.72 -3.68
CA ARG A 281 4.48 2.44 -3.35
C ARG A 281 5.38 3.61 -3.71
N PHE A 282 5.22 4.13 -4.94
CA PHE A 282 5.95 5.28 -5.42
C PHE A 282 5.63 6.52 -4.58
N TYR A 283 4.34 6.77 -4.35
CA TYR A 283 3.86 7.89 -3.56
C TYR A 283 4.42 7.87 -2.12
N ARG A 284 4.37 6.72 -1.46
CA ARG A 284 4.97 6.48 -0.14
C ARG A 284 6.46 6.79 -0.12
N SER A 285 7.21 6.30 -1.11
CA SER A 285 8.65 6.53 -1.20
C SER A 285 8.98 8.02 -1.36
N ARG A 286 8.19 8.76 -2.15
CA ARG A 286 8.40 10.21 -2.35
C ARG A 286 8.15 11.00 -1.06
N LEU A 287 7.08 10.67 -0.33
CA LEU A 287 6.76 11.29 0.95
C LEU A 287 7.80 10.99 2.04
N ALA A 288 8.23 9.73 2.16
CA ALA A 288 9.26 9.34 3.11
C ALA A 288 10.59 10.07 2.82
N ARG A 289 10.96 10.23 1.55
CA ARG A 289 12.16 11.01 1.17
C ARG A 289 12.03 12.50 1.49
N ALA A 290 10.82 13.07 1.40
CA ALA A 290 10.62 14.47 1.73
C ALA A 290 10.64 14.72 3.25
N PHE A 291 9.95 13.90 4.04
CA PHE A 291 9.72 14.17 5.47
C PHE A 291 10.60 13.38 6.43
N LEU A 292 11.16 12.24 6.01
CA LEU A 292 11.85 11.30 6.89
C LEU A 292 13.34 11.12 6.53
N ALA A 293 13.90 11.90 5.60
CA ALA A 293 15.28 11.75 5.13
C ALA A 293 16.34 11.72 6.25
N HIS A 294 16.15 12.51 7.31
CA HIS A 294 17.12 12.64 8.39
C HIS A 294 16.90 11.66 9.55
N THR A 295 15.93 10.75 9.42
CA THR A 295 15.55 9.81 10.50
C THR A 295 16.31 8.47 10.41
N GLY A 296 17.17 8.29 9.40
CA GLY A 296 18.02 7.11 9.25
C GLY A 296 17.19 5.82 9.14
N LYS A 297 17.50 4.82 9.97
CA LYS A 297 16.76 3.54 10.02
C LYS A 297 15.26 3.69 10.33
N TRP A 298 14.89 4.78 11.02
CA TRP A 298 13.51 5.06 11.44
C TRP A 298 12.65 5.65 10.32
N SER A 299 13.25 5.97 9.17
CA SER A 299 12.51 6.40 7.97
C SER A 299 11.51 5.35 7.47
N ASN A 300 11.68 4.09 7.90
CA ASN A 300 10.78 2.99 7.63
C ASN A 300 10.38 2.23 8.92
N ALA A 301 10.27 2.93 10.04
CA ALA A 301 9.84 2.35 11.31
C ALA A 301 8.51 1.61 11.16
N LYS A 302 8.34 0.47 11.84
CA LYS A 302 7.03 -0.19 11.90
C LYS A 302 6.11 0.62 12.81
N LEU A 303 4.82 0.64 12.48
CA LEU A 303 3.81 1.38 13.23
C LEU A 303 3.75 0.89 14.69
N LYS A 304 3.77 -0.43 14.90
CA LYS A 304 3.78 -1.04 16.23
C LYS A 304 5.01 -0.65 17.08
N ASP A 305 6.11 -0.32 16.42
CA ASP A 305 7.35 0.02 17.10
C ASP A 305 7.38 1.52 17.48
N LEU A 306 6.36 2.34 17.16
CA LEU A 306 6.41 3.78 17.49
C LEU A 306 6.12 4.08 18.96
N PHE A 307 5.52 3.15 19.69
CA PHE A 307 5.20 3.33 21.10
C PHE A 307 5.44 2.03 21.87
N SER A 308 6.34 2.09 22.86
CA SER A 308 6.62 1.00 23.80
C SER A 308 7.16 1.59 25.10
N LEU A 309 6.60 1.15 26.23
CA LEU A 309 7.10 1.47 27.56
C LEU A 309 8.20 0.51 28.02
N ASN A 310 8.59 -0.50 27.26
CA ASN A 310 9.54 -1.51 27.76
C ASN A 310 11.00 -1.22 27.41
N ASP A 311 11.25 -0.15 26.64
CA ASP A 311 12.51 0.07 25.97
C ASP A 311 13.11 1.46 26.34
N THR A 312 13.80 2.09 25.39
CA THR A 312 14.52 3.36 25.54
C THR A 312 13.60 4.59 25.58
N VAL A 313 14.12 5.74 26.00
CA VAL A 313 13.38 7.02 26.02
C VAL A 313 12.73 7.34 24.66
N GLY A 314 13.43 7.06 23.55
CA GLY A 314 12.92 7.28 22.20
C GLY A 314 11.62 6.52 21.90
N ASP A 315 11.33 5.46 22.65
CA ASP A 315 10.22 4.55 22.39
C ASP A 315 8.89 5.01 22.99
N TRP A 316 8.91 5.99 23.90
CA TRP A 316 7.72 6.54 24.54
C TRP A 316 7.72 8.07 24.68
N ILE A 317 8.84 8.75 24.36
CA ILE A 317 8.94 10.20 24.49
C ILE A 317 7.94 10.95 23.60
N ALA A 318 7.65 10.47 22.40
CA ALA A 318 6.70 11.10 21.49
C ALA A 318 5.25 10.98 21.99
N PRO A 319 4.36 11.96 21.71
CA PRO A 319 2.93 11.78 21.98
C PRO A 319 2.39 10.59 21.20
N TYR A 320 1.43 9.85 21.76
CA TYR A 320 0.91 8.64 21.15
C TYR A 320 0.27 8.93 19.78
N PRO A 321 0.74 8.30 18.68
CA PRO A 321 0.26 8.65 17.35
C PRO A 321 -1.06 7.98 17.02
N LEU A 322 -2.04 8.78 16.60
CA LEU A 322 -3.29 8.33 16.00
C LEU A 322 -3.31 8.73 14.52
N ILE A 323 -3.18 7.77 13.62
CA ILE A 323 -3.18 8.04 12.17
C ILE A 323 -4.56 7.70 11.63
N ASN A 324 -5.36 8.73 11.35
CA ASN A 324 -6.72 8.57 10.86
C ASN A 324 -6.69 8.33 9.35
N THR A 325 -7.44 7.33 8.91
CA THR A 325 -7.63 6.95 7.52
C THR A 325 -9.11 6.73 7.24
N CYS A 326 -9.45 6.51 5.97
CA CYS A 326 -10.82 6.30 5.54
C CYS A 326 -11.03 4.85 5.11
N LEU A 327 -11.95 4.15 5.77
CA LEU A 327 -12.49 2.87 5.32
C LEU A 327 -13.50 3.15 4.22
N ASN A 328 -13.24 2.68 3.00
CA ASN A 328 -14.17 2.85 1.88
C ASN A 328 -15.09 1.62 1.76
N LEU A 329 -16.40 1.83 1.89
CA LEU A 329 -17.41 0.78 1.77
C LEU A 329 -18.29 1.06 0.56
N GLN A 330 -17.95 0.45 -0.58
CA GLN A 330 -18.78 0.47 -1.78
C GLN A 330 -19.67 -0.78 -1.78
N ASN A 331 -20.94 -0.68 -1.38
CA ASN A 331 -21.84 -1.84 -1.29
C ASN A 331 -23.00 -1.78 -2.32
N PRO A 332 -23.00 -2.64 -3.37
CA PRO A 332 -24.13 -2.79 -4.29
C PRO A 332 -25.01 -4.01 -3.97
N GLY A 333 -24.69 -4.84 -2.97
CA GLY A 333 -25.33 -6.13 -2.75
C GLY A 333 -25.78 -6.38 -1.31
N GLY A 334 -27.05 -6.09 -1.03
CA GLY A 334 -27.92 -6.72 -0.03
C GLY A 334 -27.33 -7.03 1.37
N GLY A 335 -27.56 -6.13 2.32
CA GLY A 335 -27.31 -6.34 3.75
C GLY A 335 -26.91 -5.02 4.39
N GLU A 336 -27.91 -4.26 4.87
CA GLU A 336 -27.84 -2.90 5.40
C GLU A 336 -27.41 -1.82 4.38
N LYS A 337 -28.33 -0.89 4.08
CA LYS A 337 -28.17 0.18 3.09
C LYS A 337 -27.19 1.25 3.60
N PHE A 338 -25.89 1.06 3.41
CA PHE A 338 -24.89 2.12 3.54
C PHE A 338 -24.88 2.98 2.25
N LYS A 339 -25.85 3.88 2.11
CA LYS A 339 -25.86 4.94 1.07
C LYS A 339 -25.56 6.29 1.71
N GLY A 340 -24.81 7.15 1.01
CA GLY A 340 -24.51 8.51 1.48
C GLY A 340 -23.27 8.58 2.38
N THR A 341 -23.32 9.40 3.44
CA THR A 341 -22.30 9.54 4.51
C THR A 341 -21.90 8.23 5.21
N LYS A 342 -22.64 7.15 4.95
CA LYS A 342 -22.42 5.79 5.45
C LYS A 342 -21.57 4.91 4.52
N ALA A 343 -21.21 5.36 3.32
CA ALA A 343 -20.36 4.63 2.36
C ALA A 343 -18.85 4.71 2.69
N SER A 344 -18.52 5.30 3.83
CA SER A 344 -17.17 5.37 4.38
C SER A 344 -17.24 5.43 5.90
N ASP A 345 -16.22 4.92 6.59
CA ASP A 345 -16.06 5.04 8.04
C ASP A 345 -14.63 5.45 8.38
N TYR A 346 -14.41 5.91 9.61
CA TYR A 346 -13.08 6.22 10.10
C TYR A 346 -12.33 4.93 10.39
N PHE A 347 -11.11 4.82 9.86
CA PHE A 347 -10.23 3.70 10.15
C PHE A 347 -8.96 4.22 10.82
N LEU A 348 -8.75 3.83 12.08
CA LEU A 348 -7.61 4.21 12.87
C LEU A 348 -6.44 3.24 12.62
N LEU A 349 -5.25 3.81 12.44
CA LEU A 349 -3.98 3.11 12.49
C LEU A 349 -3.17 3.68 13.66
N SER A 350 -2.87 2.87 14.66
CA SER A 350 -2.06 3.26 15.82
C SER A 350 -1.12 2.13 16.27
N PRO A 351 -0.11 2.40 17.11
CA PRO A 351 0.87 1.40 17.53
C PRO A 351 0.28 0.21 18.29
N LEU A 352 -0.74 0.44 19.13
CA LEU A 352 -1.34 -0.64 19.94
C LEU A 352 -2.53 -1.27 19.22
N TYR A 353 -3.43 -0.47 18.64
CA TYR A 353 -4.66 -0.98 18.04
C TYR A 353 -4.98 -0.32 16.68
N SER A 354 -5.48 -1.11 15.74
CA SER A 354 -5.90 -0.63 14.42
C SER A 354 -7.29 -1.18 14.08
N GLY A 355 -8.13 -0.36 13.45
CA GLY A 355 -9.49 -0.76 13.12
C GLY A 355 -10.45 0.39 12.92
N ALA A 356 -11.73 0.06 12.82
CA ALA A 356 -12.84 0.98 12.66
C ALA A 356 -14.03 0.50 13.49
N LYS A 357 -14.98 1.39 13.78
CA LYS A 357 -16.20 1.01 14.49
C LYS A 357 -16.97 -0.10 13.75
N LEU A 358 -17.01 -0.03 12.42
CA LEU A 358 -17.71 -1.04 11.60
C LEU A 358 -16.98 -2.37 11.47
N THR A 359 -15.64 -2.39 11.55
CA THR A 359 -14.87 -3.66 11.44
C THR A 359 -14.41 -4.19 12.79
N GLY A 360 -14.58 -3.44 13.86
CA GLY A 360 -13.88 -3.68 15.13
C GLY A 360 -12.40 -3.32 15.06
N TYR A 361 -11.76 -3.34 16.21
CA TYR A 361 -10.34 -3.06 16.37
C TYR A 361 -9.56 -4.32 16.72
N VAL A 362 -8.30 -4.39 16.28
CA VAL A 362 -7.38 -5.51 16.54
C VAL A 362 -6.04 -4.98 17.03
N SER A 363 -5.33 -5.83 17.77
CA SER A 363 -3.95 -5.56 18.22
C SER A 363 -3.04 -5.38 17.01
N THR A 364 -2.47 -4.18 16.84
CA THR A 364 -1.51 -3.87 15.76
C THR A 364 -0.26 -4.76 15.85
N PRO A 365 0.35 -5.02 17.03
CA PRO A 365 1.55 -5.85 17.12
C PRO A 365 1.33 -7.33 16.77
N GLU A 366 0.13 -7.85 16.99
CA GLU A 366 -0.17 -9.29 16.91
C GLU A 366 -0.93 -9.69 15.63
N PHE A 367 -1.74 -8.77 15.07
CA PHE A 367 -2.60 -9.11 13.94
C PHE A 367 -1.83 -9.08 12.62
N PRO A 368 -1.81 -10.20 11.85
CA PRO A 368 -1.05 -10.30 10.61
C PRO A 368 -1.35 -9.17 9.62
N GLY A 369 -0.31 -8.55 9.10
CA GLY A 369 -0.38 -7.46 8.13
C GLY A 369 -0.32 -6.07 8.76
N TYR A 370 -0.84 -5.89 9.98
CA TYR A 370 -0.67 -4.66 10.76
C TYR A 370 0.68 -4.66 11.47
N ASP A 371 1.14 -5.83 11.92
CA ASP A 371 2.40 -6.08 12.62
C ASP A 371 3.66 -5.70 11.82
N VAL A 372 3.52 -5.63 10.49
CA VAL A 372 4.56 -5.26 9.52
C VAL A 372 4.31 -3.90 8.88
N MET A 373 3.18 -3.24 9.15
CA MET A 373 2.83 -1.95 8.57
C MET A 373 3.85 -0.89 9.00
N SER A 374 4.43 -0.16 8.04
CA SER A 374 5.37 0.92 8.35
C SER A 374 4.67 2.26 8.52
N LEU A 375 5.26 3.15 9.33
CA LEU A 375 4.80 4.52 9.53
C LEU A 375 4.59 5.26 8.18
N PRO A 376 5.56 5.26 7.22
CA PRO A 376 5.33 5.81 5.90
C PRO A 376 4.10 5.24 5.19
N ALA A 377 3.85 3.92 5.32
CA ALA A 377 2.69 3.29 4.70
C ALA A 377 1.40 3.81 5.35
N ALA A 378 1.29 3.78 6.68
CA ALA A 378 0.12 4.29 7.40
C ALA A 378 -0.18 5.76 7.06
N THR A 379 0.86 6.60 7.06
CA THR A 379 0.77 8.01 6.66
C THR A 379 0.33 8.18 5.19
N THR A 380 0.81 7.33 4.29
CA THR A 380 0.43 7.38 2.87
C THR A 380 -1.01 6.93 2.67
N ILE A 381 -1.47 5.91 3.42
CA ILE A 381 -2.86 5.46 3.41
C ILE A 381 -3.78 6.58 3.90
N SER A 382 -3.39 7.27 4.97
CA SER A 382 -4.07 8.48 5.48
C SER A 382 -4.17 9.61 4.45
N ALA A 383 -3.22 9.67 3.51
CA ALA A 383 -3.16 10.70 2.49
C ALA A 383 -3.68 10.27 1.10
N ALA A 384 -4.31 9.09 1.00
CA ALA A 384 -4.83 8.56 -0.25
C ALA A 384 -6.04 9.38 -0.77
N ALA A 385 -5.75 10.47 -1.47
CA ALA A 385 -6.74 11.45 -1.94
C ALA A 385 -7.53 11.03 -3.19
N LEU A 386 -7.01 10.09 -3.98
CA LEU A 386 -7.66 9.57 -5.19
C LEU A 386 -7.91 8.07 -5.01
N ASN A 387 -9.19 7.70 -4.97
CA ASN A 387 -9.64 6.31 -4.84
C ASN A 387 -10.91 6.10 -5.67
N PRO A 388 -11.11 4.90 -6.26
CA PRO A 388 -12.34 4.55 -7.00
C PRO A 388 -13.61 4.74 -6.16
N GLY A 389 -13.51 4.69 -4.82
CA GLY A 389 -14.60 4.98 -3.89
C GLY A 389 -14.31 6.18 -3.03
N MET A 390 -15.05 7.26 -3.26
CA MET A 390 -14.96 8.51 -2.50
C MET A 390 -16.28 8.82 -1.79
N GLY A 391 -17.01 7.80 -1.36
CA GLY A 391 -18.32 7.94 -0.73
C GLY A 391 -19.30 8.72 -1.62
N ASN A 392 -19.76 9.89 -1.16
CA ASN A 392 -20.73 10.75 -1.85
C ASN A 392 -20.29 11.28 -3.23
N TYR A 393 -18.99 11.32 -3.50
CA TYR A 393 -18.44 11.76 -4.80
C TYR A 393 -18.19 10.61 -5.77
N SER A 394 -18.59 9.38 -5.41
CA SER A 394 -18.35 8.19 -6.24
C SER A 394 -19.27 8.18 -7.47
N ASN A 395 -18.72 8.47 -8.65
CA ASN A 395 -19.36 8.20 -9.93
C ASN A 395 -18.88 6.84 -10.45
N LYS A 396 -19.79 5.94 -10.82
CA LYS A 396 -19.46 4.60 -11.33
C LYS A 396 -18.52 4.63 -12.54
N LEU A 397 -18.73 5.55 -13.48
CA LEU A 397 -17.87 5.69 -14.65
C LEU A 397 -16.47 6.17 -14.26
N LEU A 398 -16.39 7.15 -13.35
CA LEU A 398 -15.12 7.64 -12.84
C LEU A 398 -14.38 6.57 -12.02
N SER A 399 -15.10 5.76 -11.22
CA SER A 399 -14.54 4.63 -10.48
C SER A 399 -13.93 3.59 -11.42
N VAL A 400 -14.65 3.24 -12.50
CA VAL A 400 -14.16 2.32 -13.54
C VAL A 400 -12.91 2.89 -14.22
N LEU A 401 -12.95 4.16 -14.65
CA LEU A 401 -11.81 4.82 -15.29
C LEU A 401 -10.60 4.89 -14.35
N MET A 402 -10.78 5.31 -13.09
CA MET A 402 -9.70 5.38 -12.11
C MET A 402 -9.11 3.99 -11.79
N THR A 403 -9.94 2.93 -11.80
CA THR A 403 -9.48 1.55 -11.57
C THR A 403 -8.68 1.04 -12.76
N ILE A 404 -9.18 1.23 -13.99
CA ILE A 404 -8.49 0.82 -15.23
C ILE A 404 -7.17 1.57 -15.40
N PHE A 405 -7.18 2.90 -15.18
CA PHE A 405 -6.01 3.75 -15.27
C PHE A 405 -5.10 3.70 -14.02
N ASN A 406 -5.43 2.87 -13.03
CA ASN A 406 -4.71 2.74 -11.76
C ASN A 406 -4.42 4.07 -11.06
N ALA A 407 -5.29 5.06 -11.23
CA ALA A 407 -5.25 6.35 -10.55
C ALA A 407 -5.78 6.20 -9.11
N ARG A 408 -5.23 5.24 -8.36
CA ARG A 408 -5.65 4.88 -7.00
C ARG A 408 -4.48 4.85 -6.03
N LEU A 409 -4.73 5.35 -4.82
CA LEU A 409 -3.76 5.37 -3.72
C LEU A 409 -4.18 4.50 -2.52
N GLY A 410 -5.35 3.86 -2.62
CA GLY A 410 -5.94 3.00 -1.60
C GLY A 410 -5.10 1.76 -1.33
N TYR A 411 -5.38 1.14 -0.19
CA TYR A 411 -4.57 0.03 0.31
C TYR A 411 -5.46 -0.99 1.01
N TRP A 412 -5.41 -2.22 0.54
CA TRP A 412 -6.16 -3.33 1.14
C TRP A 412 -5.50 -3.82 2.43
N VAL A 413 -6.19 -3.71 3.56
CA VAL A 413 -5.76 -4.29 4.83
C VAL A 413 -6.55 -5.55 5.16
N ASN A 414 -6.04 -6.40 6.04
CA ASN A 414 -6.78 -7.58 6.45
C ASN A 414 -8.00 -7.15 7.27
N ASN A 415 -9.18 -7.67 6.94
CA ASN A 415 -10.40 -7.29 7.64
C ASN A 415 -10.37 -7.78 9.10
N PRO A 416 -10.45 -6.89 10.11
CA PRO A 416 -10.47 -7.28 11.52
C PRO A 416 -11.60 -8.26 11.89
N LEU A 417 -12.73 -8.25 11.16
CA LEU A 417 -13.84 -9.20 11.37
C LEU A 417 -13.55 -10.62 10.87
N LYS A 418 -12.52 -10.83 10.04
CA LYS A 418 -12.25 -12.11 9.38
C LYS A 418 -11.05 -12.81 10.01
N LYS A 419 -11.15 -14.14 10.14
CA LYS A 419 -10.13 -14.96 10.79
C LYS A 419 -8.78 -14.80 10.10
N SER A 420 -7.74 -14.59 10.90
CA SER A 420 -6.39 -14.32 10.40
C SER A 420 -5.36 -15.40 10.63
N SER A 421 -4.83 -15.97 9.54
CA SER A 421 -3.73 -16.93 9.54
C SER A 421 -2.43 -16.19 9.19
N LYS A 422 -1.29 -16.60 9.76
CA LYS A 422 0.01 -16.02 9.38
C LYS A 422 0.39 -16.31 7.92
N HIS A 423 -0.26 -17.26 7.24
CA HIS A 423 0.10 -17.74 5.90
C HIS A 423 -1.13 -17.69 5.00
N TYR A 424 -1.45 -16.49 4.53
CA TYR A 424 -2.62 -16.26 3.69
C TYR A 424 -2.27 -16.32 2.22
N VAL A 425 -2.99 -17.17 1.50
CA VAL A 425 -3.01 -17.19 0.04
C VAL A 425 -4.21 -16.36 -0.42
N VAL A 426 -3.95 -15.32 -1.22
CA VAL A 426 -4.97 -14.42 -1.76
C VAL A 426 -4.82 -14.38 -3.26
N TRP A 427 -5.88 -14.70 -4.00
CA TRP A 427 -5.91 -14.48 -5.43
C TRP A 427 -6.30 -13.02 -5.69
N TRP A 428 -5.30 -12.20 -5.98
CA TRP A 428 -5.40 -10.75 -6.02
C TRP A 428 -6.21 -10.17 -7.19
N PRO A 429 -6.28 -10.79 -8.38
CA PRO A 429 -7.13 -10.28 -9.46
C PRO A 429 -8.59 -10.10 -9.04
N LEU A 430 -9.11 -10.92 -8.11
CA LEU A 430 -10.47 -10.75 -7.59
C LEU A 430 -10.69 -9.38 -6.92
N TYR A 431 -9.69 -8.84 -6.23
CA TYR A 431 -9.78 -7.54 -5.57
C TYR A 431 -9.76 -6.38 -6.56
N PHE A 432 -9.06 -6.53 -7.69
CA PHE A 432 -9.18 -5.59 -8.81
C PHE A 432 -10.63 -5.52 -9.31
N PHE A 433 -11.31 -6.67 -9.45
CA PHE A 433 -12.73 -6.70 -9.85
C PHE A 433 -13.68 -6.22 -8.75
N TYR A 434 -13.33 -6.40 -7.48
CA TYR A 434 -14.10 -5.79 -6.39
C TYR A 434 -14.04 -4.26 -6.44
N GLU A 435 -12.90 -3.67 -6.79
CA GLU A 435 -12.82 -2.23 -7.03
C GLU A 435 -13.59 -1.82 -8.28
N LEU A 436 -13.34 -2.51 -9.40
CA LEU A 436 -13.94 -2.20 -10.71
C LEU A 436 -15.47 -2.26 -10.67
N LEU A 437 -16.01 -3.27 -10.00
CA LEU A 437 -17.46 -3.51 -9.88
C LEU A 437 -18.06 -2.88 -8.62
N SER A 438 -17.29 -2.06 -7.89
CA SER A 438 -17.73 -1.40 -6.67
C SER A 438 -18.26 -2.36 -5.60
N LYS A 439 -17.69 -3.56 -5.44
CA LYS A 439 -18.08 -4.62 -4.47
C LYS A 439 -17.16 -4.66 -3.23
N MET A 440 -16.80 -3.50 -2.69
CA MET A 440 -15.93 -3.39 -1.51
C MET A 440 -16.75 -3.25 -0.23
N GLY A 441 -16.76 -4.28 0.62
CA GLY A 441 -17.54 -4.25 1.85
C GLY A 441 -16.88 -4.96 3.03
N SER A 442 -17.49 -4.83 4.20
CA SER A 442 -17.07 -5.49 5.44
C SER A 442 -17.24 -7.02 5.39
N SER A 443 -17.93 -7.56 4.39
CA SER A 443 -18.02 -8.99 4.12
C SER A 443 -16.76 -9.54 3.43
N ASN A 444 -15.98 -8.70 2.74
CA ASN A 444 -14.74 -9.07 2.07
C ASN A 444 -13.66 -9.47 3.09
N ARG A 445 -12.69 -10.29 2.67
CA ARG A 445 -11.58 -10.71 3.55
C ARG A 445 -10.53 -9.61 3.77
N LYS A 446 -10.44 -8.68 2.85
CA LYS A 446 -9.69 -7.44 2.98
C LYS A 446 -10.63 -6.27 2.80
N VAL A 447 -10.31 -5.16 3.46
CA VAL A 447 -11.04 -3.91 3.43
C VAL A 447 -10.14 -2.74 3.09
#